data_AF-A0A0B2UPM2-F1
#
_entry.id   AF-A0A0B2UPM2-F1
#
_cell.length_a   1.000
_cell.length_b   1.000
_cell.length_c   1.000
_cell.angle_alpha   90.00
_cell.angle_beta   90.00
_cell.angle_gamma   90.00
#
_symmetry.space_group_name_H-M   'P 1'
#
loop_
_entity.id
_entity.type
_entity.pdbx_description
1 polymer ?
#
loop_
_entity_poly.entity_id
_entity_poly.type
_entity_poly.pdbx_seq_one_letter_code
_entity_poly.pdbx_strand_id
1 'polypeptide(L)'
;HNVLLDGSDEFLSCVLKPLADANDNLDDEEIEKLPLQLQYYDGQRCADTIIVDKLVEALYQLCATTHGRNVLRAKGVYAILRELDKATTKNDGKDMRAGGMMLLDSGHSSSLHALIGILVRHESEMEIDPGLSSIRHLE
;
A
#
# COMPACT_ATOMS: atom_id res chain seq x y z
N HIS A 1 10.19 -11.49 7.12
CA HIS A 1 8.82 -10.91 7.06
C HIS A 1 7.72 -11.87 7.51
N ASN A 2 7.99 -13.19 7.49
CA ASN A 2 7.01 -14.25 7.82
C ASN A 2 6.25 -14.06 9.13
N VAL A 3 6.91 -13.50 10.17
CA VAL A 3 6.26 -13.24 11.48
C VAL A 3 5.23 -12.10 11.40
N LEU A 4 5.52 -11.04 10.64
CA LEU A 4 4.60 -9.89 10.50
C LEU A 4 3.47 -10.18 9.51
N LEU A 5 3.71 -11.06 8.55
CA LEU A 5 2.78 -11.43 7.48
C LEU A 5 2.29 -12.88 7.65
N ASP A 6 2.04 -13.26 8.91
CA ASP A 6 1.55 -14.58 9.24
C ASP A 6 0.08 -14.79 8.81
N GLY A 7 -0.41 -16.02 8.94
CA GLY A 7 -1.76 -16.37 8.51
C GLY A 7 -2.89 -15.77 9.36
N SER A 8 -2.58 -15.09 10.47
CA SER A 8 -3.61 -14.42 11.30
C SER A 8 -4.10 -13.12 10.66
N ASP A 9 -3.29 -12.52 9.77
CA ASP A 9 -3.47 -11.19 9.19
C ASP A 9 -3.66 -10.08 10.23
N GLU A 10 -3.40 -10.30 11.52
CA GLU A 10 -3.72 -9.32 12.58
C GLU A 10 -2.90 -8.04 12.41
N PHE A 11 -1.58 -8.21 12.21
CA PHE A 11 -0.68 -7.08 11.92
C PHE A 11 -1.08 -6.36 10.64
N LEU A 12 -1.30 -7.11 9.54
CA LEU A 12 -1.64 -6.53 8.25
C LEU A 12 -2.97 -5.76 8.31
N SER A 13 -3.96 -6.31 8.99
CA SER A 13 -5.27 -5.66 9.22
C SER A 13 -5.10 -4.36 10.00
N CYS A 14 -4.28 -4.36 11.06
CA CYS A 14 -3.97 -3.15 11.84
C CYS A 14 -3.28 -2.07 11.00
N VAL A 15 -2.42 -2.45 10.05
CA VAL A 15 -1.73 -1.51 9.15
C VAL A 15 -2.66 -0.96 8.07
N LEU A 16 -3.53 -1.79 7.50
CA LEU A 16 -4.40 -1.42 6.38
C LEU A 16 -5.64 -0.65 6.83
N LYS A 17 -6.18 -0.91 8.02
CA LYS A 17 -7.41 -0.27 8.52
C LYS A 17 -7.33 1.27 8.57
N PRO A 18 -6.24 1.89 9.10
CA PRO A 18 -6.06 3.34 9.05
C PRO A 18 -5.88 3.88 7.63
N LEU A 19 -5.55 3.01 6.67
CA LEU A 19 -5.39 3.33 5.27
C LEU A 19 -6.65 3.06 4.46
N ALA A 20 -7.74 2.49 4.98
CA ALA A 20 -8.94 2.17 4.21
C ALA A 20 -10.06 3.19 4.45
N ASP A 21 -10.97 3.36 3.49
CA ASP A 21 -12.20 4.14 3.65
C ASP A 21 -13.44 3.35 3.23
N ALA A 22 -14.57 3.57 3.89
CA ALA A 22 -15.87 3.02 3.47
C ALA A 22 -16.30 3.49 2.07
N ASN A 23 -15.78 4.63 1.58
CA ASN A 23 -16.08 5.15 0.25
C ASN A 23 -15.13 4.63 -0.84
N ASP A 24 -14.23 3.70 -0.51
CA ASP A 24 -13.31 3.09 -1.46
C ASP A 24 -14.08 2.28 -2.51
N ASN A 25 -13.75 2.51 -3.79
CA ASN A 25 -14.43 1.82 -4.88
C ASN A 25 -13.69 0.51 -5.21
N LEU A 26 -13.90 -0.49 -4.37
CA LEU A 26 -13.39 -1.85 -4.52
C LEU A 26 -14.45 -2.74 -5.16
N ASP A 27 -14.06 -3.61 -6.09
CA ASP A 27 -14.95 -4.65 -6.62
C ASP A 27 -14.97 -5.90 -5.73
N ASP A 28 -15.90 -6.82 -6.00
CA ASP A 28 -16.09 -8.03 -5.19
C ASP A 28 -14.84 -8.91 -5.14
N GLU A 29 -14.07 -8.99 -6.24
CA GLU A 29 -12.84 -9.79 -6.32
C GLU A 29 -11.69 -9.16 -5.51
N GLU A 30 -11.64 -7.83 -5.45
CA GLU A 30 -10.70 -7.08 -4.61
C GLU A 30 -11.05 -7.23 -3.13
N ILE A 31 -12.35 -7.14 -2.78
CA ILE A 31 -12.84 -7.31 -1.41
C ILE A 31 -12.56 -8.73 -0.91
N GLU A 32 -12.81 -9.77 -1.70
CA GLU A 32 -12.60 -11.17 -1.30
C GLU A 32 -11.13 -11.45 -0.90
N LYS A 33 -10.18 -10.73 -1.50
CA LYS A 33 -8.73 -10.87 -1.19
C LYS A 33 -8.34 -10.23 0.14
N LEU A 34 -9.10 -9.24 0.63
CA LEU A 34 -8.74 -8.52 1.84
C LEU A 34 -8.80 -9.42 3.08
N PRO A 35 -8.01 -9.14 4.12
CA PRO A 35 -8.21 -9.72 5.43
C PRO A 35 -9.67 -9.60 5.88
N LEU A 36 -10.20 -10.62 6.58
CA LEU A 36 -11.62 -10.72 6.93
C LEU A 36 -12.16 -9.45 7.63
N GLN A 37 -11.33 -8.80 8.46
CA GLN A 37 -11.69 -7.58 9.18
C GLN A 37 -11.94 -6.36 8.27
N LEU A 38 -11.44 -6.40 7.04
CA LEU A 38 -11.54 -5.29 6.08
C LEU A 38 -12.62 -5.52 5.02
N GLN A 39 -13.11 -6.74 4.84
CA GLN A 39 -14.15 -7.05 3.84
C GLN A 39 -15.48 -6.33 4.11
N TYR A 40 -15.72 -5.97 5.37
CA TYR A 40 -16.93 -5.27 5.82
C TYR A 40 -16.58 -3.96 6.56
N TYR A 41 -15.43 -3.36 6.23
CA TYR A 41 -15.00 -2.14 6.91
C TYR A 41 -15.86 -0.94 6.50
N ASP A 42 -16.45 -0.29 7.49
CA ASP A 42 -17.32 0.89 7.36
C ASP A 42 -16.72 2.17 7.95
N GLY A 43 -15.43 2.11 8.33
CA GLY A 43 -14.72 3.23 8.92
C GLY A 43 -14.20 4.24 7.90
N GLN A 44 -13.32 5.12 8.37
CA GLN A 44 -12.71 6.19 7.58
C GLN A 44 -11.19 6.10 7.68
N ARG A 45 -10.50 6.65 6.67
CA ARG A 45 -9.03 6.75 6.71
C ARG A 45 -8.58 7.60 7.89
N CYS A 46 -7.38 7.33 8.37
CA CYS A 46 -6.73 8.16 9.36
C CYS A 46 -6.52 9.58 8.79
N ALA A 47 -6.91 10.60 9.56
CA ALA A 47 -6.73 12.00 9.18
C ALA A 47 -5.29 12.50 9.40
N ASP A 48 -4.50 11.80 10.22
CA ASP A 48 -3.11 12.16 10.48
C ASP A 48 -2.21 11.63 9.35
N THR A 49 -1.74 12.55 8.52
CA THR A 49 -0.90 12.23 7.36
C THR A 49 0.42 11.61 7.77
N ILE A 50 0.99 11.96 8.93
CA ILE A 50 2.25 11.39 9.42
C ILE A 50 2.06 9.90 9.71
N ILE A 51 0.92 9.54 10.32
CA ILE A 51 0.60 8.13 10.57
C ILE A 51 0.44 7.38 9.25
N VAL A 52 -0.33 7.94 8.32
CA VAL A 52 -0.54 7.36 6.98
C VAL A 52 0.80 7.10 6.28
N ASP A 53 1.71 8.08 6.29
CA ASP A 53 3.02 7.98 5.66
C ASP A 53 3.87 6.87 6.28
N LYS A 54 3.89 6.76 7.62
CA LYS A 54 4.64 5.70 8.30
C LYS A 54 4.09 4.31 8.05
N LEU A 55 2.79 4.17 7.85
CA LEU A 55 2.19 2.90 7.45
C LEU A 55 2.54 2.54 6.00
N VAL A 56 2.52 3.51 5.09
CA VAL A 56 2.95 3.31 3.68
C VAL A 56 4.44 2.94 3.62
N GLU A 57 5.31 3.62 4.36
CA GLU A 57 6.73 3.28 4.48
C GLU A 57 6.92 1.86 5.04
N ALA A 58 6.14 1.46 6.05
CA ALA A 58 6.20 0.11 6.60
C ALA A 58 5.83 -0.96 5.55
N LEU A 59 4.75 -0.74 4.79
CA LEU A 59 4.38 -1.61 3.67
C LEU A 59 5.45 -1.66 2.58
N TYR A 60 6.10 -0.54 2.30
CA TYR A 60 7.24 -0.47 1.38
C TYR A 60 8.42 -1.33 1.84
N GLN A 61 8.76 -1.30 3.13
CA GLN A 61 9.81 -2.18 3.68
C GLN A 61 9.44 -3.67 3.54
N LEU A 62 8.18 -4.03 3.77
CA LEU A 62 7.70 -5.41 3.60
C LEU A 62 7.85 -5.90 2.15
N CYS A 63 7.87 -4.99 1.17
CA CYS A 63 8.12 -5.32 -0.23
C CYS A 63 9.59 -5.65 -0.57
N ALA A 64 10.53 -5.59 0.39
CA ALA A 64 11.94 -5.92 0.11
C ALA A 64 12.15 -7.39 -0.30
N THR A 65 11.36 -8.31 0.25
CA THR A 65 11.44 -9.77 -0.01
C THR A 65 10.36 -10.24 -0.99
N THR A 66 10.62 -11.31 -1.74
CA THR A 66 9.62 -11.97 -2.60
C THR A 66 8.41 -12.46 -1.79
N HIS A 67 8.64 -13.04 -0.60
CA HIS A 67 7.55 -13.45 0.29
C HIS A 67 6.59 -12.30 0.59
N GLY A 68 7.13 -11.17 1.07
CA GLY A 68 6.32 -10.01 1.40
C GLY A 68 5.53 -9.45 0.21
N ARG A 69 6.16 -9.31 -0.97
CA ARG A 69 5.44 -8.87 -2.17
C ARG A 69 4.31 -9.83 -2.55
N ASN A 70 4.53 -11.14 -2.46
CA ASN A 70 3.51 -12.13 -2.79
C ASN A 70 2.33 -12.09 -1.80
N VAL A 71 2.60 -12.02 -0.50
CA VAL A 71 1.54 -11.91 0.51
C VAL A 71 0.75 -10.63 0.35
N LEU A 72 1.41 -9.47 0.20
CA LEU A 72 0.71 -8.19 0.04
C LEU A 72 -0.16 -8.16 -1.23
N ARG A 73 0.29 -8.74 -2.35
CA ARG A 73 -0.56 -8.89 -3.56
C ARG A 73 -1.76 -9.81 -3.31
N ALA A 74 -1.53 -10.96 -2.68
CA ALA A 74 -2.57 -11.94 -2.39
C ALA A 74 -3.64 -11.40 -1.43
N LYS A 75 -3.25 -10.48 -0.54
CA LYS A 75 -4.13 -9.86 0.47
C LYS A 75 -4.78 -8.54 0.01
N GLY A 76 -4.80 -8.26 -1.28
CA GLY A 76 -5.53 -7.11 -1.85
C GLY A 76 -4.94 -5.73 -1.53
N VAL A 77 -3.71 -5.65 -1.02
CA VAL A 77 -3.10 -4.39 -0.56
C VAL A 77 -3.00 -3.34 -1.66
N TYR A 78 -2.76 -3.76 -2.89
CA TYR A 78 -2.73 -2.87 -4.06
C TYR A 78 -4.01 -2.03 -4.18
N ALA A 79 -5.19 -2.64 -3.97
CA ALA A 79 -6.47 -1.97 -4.16
C ALA A 79 -6.66 -0.84 -3.14
N ILE A 80 -6.33 -1.09 -1.87
CA ILE A 80 -6.35 -0.08 -0.79
C ILE A 80 -5.42 1.10 -1.10
N LEU A 81 -4.19 0.82 -1.57
CA LEU A 81 -3.21 1.85 -1.90
C LEU A 81 -3.60 2.66 -3.15
N ARG A 82 -4.23 2.02 -4.13
CA ARG A 82 -4.78 2.71 -5.31
C ARG A 82 -5.87 3.70 -4.90
N GLU A 83 -6.80 3.29 -4.04
CA GLU A 83 -7.84 4.20 -3.56
C GLU A 83 -7.25 5.30 -2.66
N LEU A 84 -6.18 5.01 -1.91
CA LEU A 84 -5.43 6.03 -1.14
C LEU A 84 -4.88 7.11 -2.05
N ASP A 85 -4.19 6.71 -3.11
CA ASP A 85 -3.59 7.62 -4.09
C ASP A 85 -4.66 8.48 -4.81
N LYS A 86 -5.79 7.88 -5.17
CA LYS A 86 -6.94 8.62 -5.74
C LYS A 86 -7.52 9.64 -4.75
N ALA A 87 -7.51 9.36 -3.46
CA ALA A 87 -8.05 10.26 -2.44
C ALA A 87 -7.11 11.43 -2.15
N THR A 88 -5.80 11.18 -2.05
CA THR A 88 -4.78 12.21 -1.79
C THR A 88 -4.65 13.19 -2.96
N THR A 89 -4.62 12.69 -4.20
CA THR A 89 -4.53 13.52 -5.41
C THR A 89 -5.74 14.47 -5.59
N LYS A 90 -6.93 14.09 -5.12
CA LYS A 90 -8.12 14.96 -5.12
C LYS A 90 -8.02 16.11 -4.11
N ASN A 91 -7.33 15.91 -3.00
CA ASN A 91 -7.16 16.93 -1.97
C ASN A 91 -6.13 17.98 -2.40
N ASP A 92 -5.03 17.58 -3.03
CA ASP A 92 -3.99 18.50 -3.54
C ASP A 92 -4.55 19.50 -4.58
N GLY A 93 -5.56 19.09 -5.36
CA GLY A 93 -6.25 19.95 -6.33
C GLY A 93 -7.13 21.04 -5.71
N LYS A 94 -7.54 20.90 -4.44
CA LYS A 94 -8.29 21.93 -3.70
C LYS A 94 -7.36 22.99 -3.11
N ASP A 95 -6.20 22.58 -2.62
CA ASP A 95 -5.23 23.50 -1.99
C ASP A 95 -4.47 24.36 -3.02
N MET A 96 -4.33 23.89 -4.28
CA MET A 96 -3.77 24.69 -5.38
C MET A 96 -4.53 26.00 -5.70
N ARG A 97 -5.77 26.19 -5.23
CA ARG A 97 -6.52 27.45 -5.43
C ARG A 97 -6.25 28.51 -4.36
N ALA A 98 -5.53 28.18 -3.29
CA ALA A 98 -5.16 29.11 -2.22
C ALA A 98 -3.66 29.40 -2.33
N GLY A 99 -3.31 30.50 -3.01
CA GLY A 99 -1.94 30.80 -3.47
C GLY A 99 -0.81 30.66 -2.45
N GLY A 100 0.28 30.04 -2.88
CA GLY A 100 1.54 29.99 -2.15
C GLY A 100 2.53 29.00 -2.78
N MET A 101 3.77 29.46 -2.98
CA MET A 101 4.97 28.74 -3.45
C MET A 101 5.00 27.21 -3.23
N MET A 102 5.35 26.45 -4.28
CA MET A 102 5.65 25.01 -4.21
C MET A 102 6.81 24.76 -3.23
N LEU A 103 6.53 24.21 -2.05
CA LEU A 103 7.50 23.38 -1.37
C LEU A 103 7.39 22.01 -2.04
N LEU A 104 8.44 21.60 -2.75
CA LEU A 104 8.54 20.28 -3.36
C LEU A 104 8.61 19.24 -2.24
N ASP A 105 7.43 18.85 -1.74
CA ASP A 105 7.28 17.69 -0.88
C ASP A 105 7.27 16.42 -1.73
N SER A 106 8.38 16.22 -2.45
CA SER A 106 8.56 15.14 -3.42
C SER A 106 8.80 13.77 -2.78
N GLY A 107 8.75 13.66 -1.45
CA GLY A 107 9.03 12.43 -0.71
C GLY A 107 7.82 11.50 -0.57
N HIS A 108 6.67 12.02 -0.15
CA HIS A 108 5.50 11.21 0.24
C HIS A 108 4.79 10.57 -0.96
N SER A 109 4.65 11.34 -2.04
CA SER A 109 4.19 10.83 -3.33
C SER A 109 5.12 9.73 -3.86
N SER A 110 6.42 9.77 -3.55
CA SER A 110 7.39 8.83 -4.11
C SER A 110 7.25 7.42 -3.53
N SER A 111 7.03 7.26 -2.22
CA SER A 111 6.93 5.95 -1.58
C SER A 111 5.64 5.22 -1.92
N LEU A 112 4.49 5.93 -1.90
CA LEU A 112 3.19 5.38 -2.29
C LEU A 112 3.18 4.95 -3.76
N HIS A 113 3.61 5.82 -4.68
CA HIS A 113 3.69 5.48 -6.09
C HIS A 113 4.68 4.34 -6.37
N ALA A 114 5.83 4.31 -5.70
CA ALA A 114 6.78 3.21 -5.82
C ALA A 114 6.17 1.89 -5.35
N LEU A 115 5.47 1.91 -4.21
CA LEU A 115 4.79 0.74 -3.65
C LEU A 115 3.69 0.22 -4.58
N ILE A 116 2.85 1.12 -5.12
CA ILE A 116 1.87 0.80 -6.15
C ILE A 116 2.55 0.14 -7.35
N GLY A 117 3.63 0.74 -7.88
CA GLY A 117 4.37 0.20 -9.00
C GLY A 117 4.95 -1.19 -8.75
N ILE A 118 5.45 -1.45 -7.53
CA ILE A 118 5.97 -2.76 -7.12
C ILE A 118 4.85 -3.80 -7.07
N LEU A 119 3.67 -3.45 -6.54
CA LEU A 119 2.57 -4.41 -6.35
C LEU A 119 1.79 -4.70 -7.63
N VAL A 120 1.74 -3.76 -8.60
CA VAL A 120 1.09 -3.98 -9.90
C VAL A 120 1.80 -5.04 -10.74
N ARG A 121 3.13 -5.07 -10.73
CA ARG A 121 3.92 -5.97 -11.61
C ARG A 121 4.31 -7.24 -10.87
N HIS A 122 4.09 -8.39 -11.49
CA HIS A 122 4.54 -9.67 -10.92
C HIS A 122 6.03 -9.89 -11.19
N GLU A 123 6.73 -10.60 -10.29
CA GLU A 123 8.17 -10.87 -10.44
C GLU A 123 8.51 -11.67 -11.70
N SER A 124 7.60 -12.54 -12.14
CA SER A 124 7.73 -13.29 -13.40
C SER A 124 7.86 -12.39 -14.63
N GLU A 125 7.43 -11.13 -14.52
CA GLU A 125 7.49 -10.12 -15.59
C GLU A 125 8.80 -9.32 -15.54
N MET A 126 9.66 -9.52 -14.53
CA MET A 126 10.80 -8.64 -14.26
C MET A 126 12.14 -9.04 -14.91
N GLU A 127 12.20 -10.04 -15.80
CA GLU A 127 13.42 -10.50 -16.52
C GLU A 127 14.70 -10.51 -15.63
N ILE A 128 14.58 -10.98 -14.39
CA ILE A 128 15.68 -10.95 -13.41
C ILE A 128 16.63 -12.11 -13.68
N ASP A 129 17.94 -11.84 -13.69
CA ASP A 129 18.97 -12.87 -13.78
C ASP A 129 18.90 -13.82 -12.57
N PRO A 130 18.65 -15.13 -12.76
CA PRO A 130 18.56 -16.11 -11.67
C PRO A 130 19.89 -16.35 -10.95
N GLY A 131 21.03 -15.94 -11.52
CA GLY A 131 22.34 -16.05 -10.87
C GLY A 131 22.65 -14.93 -9.86
N LEU A 132 21.80 -13.90 -9.77
CA LEU A 132 22.09 -12.70 -9.00
C LEU A 132 21.63 -12.86 -7.54
N SER A 133 22.59 -12.88 -6.61
CA SER A 133 22.29 -12.87 -5.18
C SER A 133 21.58 -11.58 -4.79
N SER A 134 20.34 -11.67 -4.34
CA SER A 134 19.48 -10.52 -4.08
C SER A 134 18.81 -10.62 -2.71
N ILE A 135 18.63 -9.48 -2.04
CA ILE A 135 17.83 -9.37 -0.81
C ILE A 135 16.39 -9.85 -0.99
N ARG A 136 15.92 -9.97 -2.24
CA ARG A 136 14.61 -10.51 -2.60
C ARG A 136 14.41 -11.95 -2.13
N HIS A 137 15.48 -12.73 -2.08
CA HIS A 137 15.47 -14.15 -1.70
C HIS A 137 15.70 -14.39 -0.20
N LEU A 138 15.73 -13.33 0.62
CA LEU A 138 15.78 -13.48 2.08
C LEU A 138 14.42 -13.96 2.60
N GLU A 139 14.44 -15.02 3.40
CA GLU A 139 13.26 -15.57 4.11
C GLU A 139 12.95 -14.80 5.40
#